data_AF-A0A8H4VFI0-F1
#
_entry.id   AF-A0A8H4VFI0-F1
#
_cell.length_a   1.000
_cell.length_b   1.000
_cell.length_c   1.000
_cell.angle_alpha   90.00
_cell.angle_beta   90.00
_cell.angle_gamma   90.00
#
_symmetry.space_group_name_H-M   'P 1'
#
loop_
_entity.id
_entity.type
_entity.pdbx_description
1 polymer ?
#
loop_
_entity_poly.entity_id
_entity_poly.type
_entity_poly.pdbx_seq_one_letter_code
_entity_poly.pdbx_strand_id
1 'polypeptide(L)'
;MLRLLSLLAWILSTAVNGQRAPPPYRQQDDSRPPSGLPTRIVQQFPPSIWIENMAVRSNGNLILNQLRPSAAVIQVTDPSSPYSYYEVAAIFPSIDGLYGITEVSEDVFVVVGCRFATIGDNVKGSAETWMVNFKSTDRSGGPLVKRVGRHPYMEFPNGITSLPGVDDVVLIADSTLGLVWRLYLETGVTEVAVQVREMAYRQGTRLKIGINGIKINDGYLWWSNSYVGELYRLRIDRLGNPERNARPELMYRHRGRFIDDFALDDRGVWGTTNQNNTVLFAAYGGRVSDVAGKQTGLELAVDTSCAFGRGARDGEILYVATGNDAKRGLGGKVVAVDTTSVRPRGNYFN
;
A
#
# COMPACT_ATOMS: atom_id res chain seq x y z
N MET A 1 -5.82 47.67 42.94
CA MET A 1 -4.59 47.04 42.44
C MET A 1 -4.91 46.36 41.12
N LEU A 2 -4.51 46.97 40.01
CA LEU A 2 -4.60 46.38 38.66
C LEU A 2 -3.63 45.20 38.57
N ARG A 3 -4.08 44.06 38.02
CA ARG A 3 -3.20 43.10 37.35
C ARG A 3 -3.72 42.84 35.95
N LEU A 4 -2.92 43.26 34.98
CA LEU A 4 -3.02 42.90 33.57
C LEU A 4 -2.92 41.37 33.44
N LEU A 5 -3.83 40.77 32.67
CA LEU A 5 -3.64 39.46 32.07
C LEU A 5 -3.66 39.65 30.56
N SER A 6 -2.48 39.50 29.98
CA SER A 6 -2.19 39.52 28.55
C SER A 6 -2.87 38.37 27.83
N LEU A 7 -3.53 38.71 26.71
CA LEU A 7 -3.99 37.77 25.68
C LEU A 7 -2.82 36.94 25.15
N LEU A 8 -3.00 35.62 25.08
CA LEU A 8 -2.34 34.76 24.10
C LEU A 8 -3.39 33.78 23.57
N ALA A 9 -4.02 34.18 22.48
CA ALA A 9 -4.84 33.29 21.67
C ALA A 9 -3.89 32.35 20.90
N TRP A 10 -3.93 31.06 21.24
CA TRP A 10 -3.31 30.02 20.44
C TRP A 10 -4.13 29.85 19.16
N ILE A 11 -3.58 30.28 18.03
CA ILE A 11 -4.07 29.92 16.70
C ILE A 11 -3.63 28.47 16.48
N LEU A 12 -4.53 27.52 16.75
CA LEU A 12 -4.41 26.15 16.25
C LEU A 12 -4.56 26.20 14.73
N SER A 13 -3.45 26.01 14.02
CA SER A 13 -3.44 25.74 12.58
C SER A 13 -4.03 24.35 12.33
N THR A 14 -5.34 24.27 12.15
CA THR A 14 -5.97 23.11 11.50
C THR A 14 -5.70 23.22 10.00
N ALA A 15 -4.61 22.62 9.52
CA ALA A 15 -4.50 22.23 8.12
C ALA A 15 -5.48 21.06 7.91
N VAL A 16 -6.76 21.38 7.76
CA VAL A 16 -7.76 20.45 7.27
C VAL A 16 -7.38 20.15 5.84
N ASN A 17 -6.88 18.94 5.60
CA ASN A 17 -6.78 18.36 4.27
C ASN A 17 -8.12 18.57 3.56
N GLY A 18 -8.13 19.45 2.56
CA GLY A 18 -9.30 19.74 1.75
C GLY A 18 -9.68 18.53 0.92
N GLN A 19 -10.38 17.57 1.53
CA GLN A 19 -10.99 16.44 0.84
C GLN A 19 -12.32 16.92 0.24
N ARG A 20 -12.34 17.11 -1.08
CA ARG A 20 -13.59 17.21 -1.84
C ARG A 20 -14.05 15.79 -2.15
N ALA A 21 -15.35 15.54 -1.96
CA ALA A 21 -15.98 14.30 -2.37
C ALA A 21 -15.73 14.06 -3.88
N PRO A 22 -15.39 12.83 -4.30
CA PRO A 22 -15.28 12.51 -5.72
C PRO A 22 -16.66 12.71 -6.38
N PRO A 23 -16.69 13.26 -7.61
CA PRO A 23 -17.94 13.49 -8.31
C PRO A 23 -18.71 12.17 -8.53
N PRO A 24 -20.06 12.20 -8.58
CA PRO A 24 -20.85 11.03 -8.92
C PRO A 24 -20.39 10.44 -10.26
N TYR A 25 -20.38 9.11 -10.36
CA TYR A 25 -19.96 8.33 -11.53
C TYR A 25 -20.66 8.86 -12.80
N ARG A 26 -19.92 9.65 -13.60
CA ARG A 26 -20.36 10.16 -14.91
C ARG A 26 -19.90 9.21 -16.01
N GLN A 27 -20.58 9.28 -17.15
CA GLN A 27 -20.25 8.58 -18.40
C GLN A 27 -18.73 8.61 -18.66
N GLN A 28 -18.15 7.45 -18.94
CA GLN A 28 -16.73 7.29 -19.20
C GLN A 28 -16.30 8.20 -20.36
N ASP A 29 -15.40 9.14 -20.06
CA ASP A 29 -14.68 9.90 -21.08
C ASP A 29 -13.59 9.02 -21.73
N ASP A 30 -13.53 9.04 -23.06
CA ASP A 30 -12.64 8.23 -23.90
C ASP A 30 -11.19 8.74 -23.95
N SER A 31 -10.88 9.87 -23.30
CA SER A 31 -9.51 10.34 -23.16
C SER A 31 -8.63 9.30 -22.42
N ARG A 32 -7.59 8.81 -23.10
CA ARG A 32 -6.60 7.91 -22.50
C ARG A 32 -5.50 8.74 -21.82
N PRO A 33 -5.04 8.35 -20.62
CA PRO A 33 -3.90 9.01 -20.00
C PRO A 33 -2.62 8.80 -20.84
N PRO A 34 -1.60 9.65 -20.65
CA PRO A 34 -0.29 9.47 -21.27
C PRO A 34 0.26 8.06 -21.00
N SER A 35 0.80 7.41 -22.02
CA SER A 35 1.51 6.14 -21.90
C SER A 35 3.02 6.34 -21.95
N GLY A 36 3.78 5.54 -21.20
CA GLY A 36 5.24 5.61 -21.19
C GLY A 36 5.77 6.74 -20.32
N LEU A 37 5.19 6.90 -19.13
CA LEU A 37 5.67 7.86 -18.14
C LEU A 37 7.17 7.63 -17.85
N PRO A 38 7.97 8.71 -17.70
CA PRO A 38 9.38 8.59 -17.41
C PRO A 38 9.63 7.86 -16.10
N THR A 39 10.71 7.10 -16.04
CA THR A 39 11.09 6.37 -14.84
C THR A 39 12.57 6.53 -14.52
N ARG A 40 12.91 6.27 -13.26
CA ARG A 40 14.28 6.24 -12.76
C ARG A 40 14.40 5.17 -11.68
N ILE A 41 15.40 4.31 -11.78
CA ILE A 41 15.73 3.40 -10.68
C ILE A 41 16.27 4.24 -9.51
N VAL A 42 15.63 4.13 -8.35
CA VAL A 42 16.08 4.73 -7.09
C VAL A 42 17.07 3.78 -6.43
N GLN A 43 16.68 2.52 -6.29
CA GLN A 43 17.51 1.50 -5.67
C GLN A 43 17.37 0.16 -6.41
N GLN A 44 18.50 -0.50 -6.64
CA GLN A 44 18.56 -1.89 -7.07
C GLN A 44 19.08 -2.75 -5.92
N PHE A 45 18.38 -3.84 -5.60
CA PHE A 45 18.79 -4.77 -4.57
C PHE A 45 19.50 -6.00 -5.14
N PRO A 46 20.28 -6.74 -4.32
CA PRO A 46 20.85 -8.04 -4.69
C PRO A 46 19.81 -9.05 -5.22
N PRO A 47 20.22 -10.02 -6.07
CA PRO A 47 19.31 -10.95 -6.77
C PRO A 47 18.30 -11.73 -5.92
N SER A 48 18.60 -11.95 -4.65
CA SER A 48 17.75 -12.70 -3.73
C SER A 48 16.65 -11.86 -3.08
N ILE A 49 16.75 -10.53 -3.14
CA ILE A 49 15.87 -9.63 -2.39
C ILE A 49 14.58 -9.40 -3.15
N TRP A 50 13.45 -9.73 -2.55
CA TRP A 50 12.11 -9.40 -3.02
C TRP A 50 11.51 -8.34 -2.09
N ILE A 51 11.10 -7.20 -2.64
CA ILE A 51 10.37 -6.16 -1.90
C ILE A 51 8.88 -6.27 -2.21
N GLU A 52 8.05 -6.45 -1.19
CA GLU A 52 6.61 -6.67 -1.37
C GLU A 52 5.80 -5.40 -1.20
N ASN A 53 6.03 -4.66 -0.13
CA ASN A 53 5.23 -3.47 0.18
C ASN A 53 6.10 -2.27 0.58
N MET A 54 5.54 -1.07 0.53
CA MET A 54 6.21 0.15 0.97
C MET A 54 5.28 1.15 1.66
N ALA A 55 5.87 1.97 2.52
CA ALA A 55 5.27 3.20 3.03
C ALA A 55 6.29 4.34 2.93
N VAL A 56 5.80 5.58 2.87
CA VAL A 56 6.63 6.79 2.84
C VAL A 56 6.56 7.46 4.19
N ARG A 57 7.72 7.77 4.79
CA ARG A 57 7.82 8.49 6.07
C ARG A 57 7.47 9.96 5.91
N SER A 58 7.16 10.65 7.01
CA SER A 58 6.92 12.10 6.98
C SER A 58 8.13 12.91 6.49
N ASN A 59 9.35 12.37 6.67
CA ASN A 59 10.59 12.96 6.17
C ASN A 59 10.92 12.61 4.69
N GLY A 60 10.06 11.85 4.00
CA GLY A 60 10.24 11.45 2.60
C GLY A 60 11.07 10.17 2.37
N ASN A 61 11.65 9.57 3.42
CA ASN A 61 12.30 8.27 3.28
C ASN A 61 11.27 7.16 3.02
N LEU A 62 11.69 6.09 2.36
CA LEU A 62 10.84 4.93 2.10
C LEU A 62 11.10 3.83 3.12
N ILE A 63 10.05 3.22 3.64
CA ILE A 63 10.11 1.99 4.43
C ILE A 63 9.57 0.86 3.57
N LEU A 64 10.38 -0.17 3.40
CA LEU A 64 10.12 -1.31 2.52
C LEU A 64 9.97 -2.58 3.35
N ASN A 65 9.00 -3.40 2.99
CA ASN A 65 8.85 -4.76 3.51
C ASN A 65 9.57 -5.74 2.58
N GLN A 66 10.59 -6.40 3.12
CA GLN A 66 11.27 -7.50 2.44
C GLN A 66 10.51 -8.81 2.68
N LEU A 67 10.10 -9.45 1.58
CA LEU A 67 9.48 -10.78 1.59
C LEU A 67 10.52 -11.89 1.53
N ARG A 68 11.60 -11.68 0.76
CA ARG A 68 12.72 -12.63 0.64
C ARG A 68 14.05 -11.90 0.62
N PRO A 69 15.15 -12.55 1.07
CA PRO A 69 15.21 -13.93 1.56
C PRO A 69 14.75 -14.12 3.02
N SER A 70 14.55 -13.03 3.75
CA SER A 70 14.11 -13.03 5.15
C SER A 70 13.16 -11.87 5.43
N ALA A 71 12.33 -12.00 6.46
CA ALA A 71 11.48 -10.93 6.93
C ALA A 71 12.33 -9.79 7.52
N ALA A 72 12.33 -8.65 6.82
CA ALA A 72 13.05 -7.46 7.24
C ALA A 72 12.33 -6.19 6.79
N VAL A 73 12.47 -5.14 7.59
CA VAL A 73 12.14 -3.78 7.18
C VAL A 73 13.43 -3.10 6.70
N ILE A 74 13.39 -2.54 5.49
CA ILE A 74 14.49 -1.78 4.88
C ILE A 74 14.08 -0.32 4.79
N GLN A 75 14.96 0.60 5.16
CA GLN A 75 14.78 2.02 4.89
C GLN A 75 15.58 2.41 3.65
N VAL A 76 14.98 3.17 2.74
CA VAL A 76 15.69 3.92 1.69
C VAL A 76 15.67 5.40 2.05
N THR A 77 16.85 5.97 2.23
CA THR A 77 17.04 7.37 2.60
C THR A 77 17.20 8.25 1.37
N ASP A 78 16.53 9.40 1.38
CA ASP A 78 16.55 10.43 0.32
C ASP A 78 16.31 9.85 -1.09
N PRO A 79 15.14 9.21 -1.34
CA PRO A 79 14.83 8.55 -2.63
C PRO A 79 14.75 9.54 -3.82
N SER A 80 14.68 10.84 -3.54
CA SER A 80 14.70 11.90 -4.54
C SER A 80 16.10 12.15 -5.12
N SER A 81 17.13 11.84 -4.34
CA SER A 81 18.53 12.08 -4.70
C SER A 81 19.10 10.97 -5.58
N PRO A 82 20.07 11.29 -6.49
CA PRO A 82 20.85 10.27 -7.17
C PRO A 82 21.81 9.50 -6.24
N TYR A 83 21.97 9.95 -4.99
CA TYR A 83 22.82 9.33 -3.96
C TYR A 83 21.99 8.65 -2.86
N SER A 84 20.76 8.23 -3.16
CA SER A 84 19.95 7.46 -2.20
C SER A 84 20.70 6.21 -1.74
N TYR A 85 20.53 5.84 -0.48
CA TYR A 85 21.10 4.61 0.09
C TYR A 85 20.05 3.87 0.89
N TYR A 86 20.30 2.60 1.19
CA TYR A 86 19.41 1.80 2.01
C TYR A 86 20.12 1.12 3.16
N GLU A 87 19.36 0.80 4.20
CA GLU A 87 19.81 0.05 5.36
C GLU A 87 18.72 -0.90 5.85
N VAL A 88 19.11 -2.01 6.46
CA VAL A 88 18.17 -2.92 7.14
C VAL A 88 17.87 -2.32 8.51
N ALA A 89 16.63 -1.85 8.70
CA ALA A 89 16.21 -1.20 9.93
C ALA A 89 15.77 -2.22 11.00
N ALA A 90 15.12 -3.31 10.60
CA ALA A 90 14.68 -4.36 11.53
C ALA A 90 14.60 -5.73 10.85
N ILE A 91 14.78 -6.81 11.64
CA ILE A 91 14.67 -8.21 11.19
C ILE A 91 13.68 -8.95 12.10
N PHE A 92 12.91 -9.85 11.52
CA PHE A 92 11.83 -10.59 12.21
C PHE A 92 12.07 -12.11 12.12
N PRO A 93 12.92 -12.69 12.99
CA PRO A 93 13.38 -14.07 12.82
C PRO A 93 12.30 -15.15 13.05
N SER A 94 11.11 -14.78 13.56
CA SER A 94 10.00 -15.71 13.79
C SER A 94 9.16 -16.00 12.53
N ILE A 95 9.35 -15.25 11.45
CA ILE A 95 8.60 -15.32 10.20
C ILE A 95 9.54 -15.28 8.99
N ASP A 96 9.09 -15.78 7.84
CA ASP A 96 9.96 -15.94 6.66
C ASP A 96 9.99 -14.67 5.78
N GLY A 97 8.88 -13.93 5.73
CA GLY A 97 8.78 -12.69 4.96
C GLY A 97 7.66 -11.77 5.43
N LEU A 98 7.78 -10.48 5.08
CA LEU A 98 6.75 -9.46 5.32
C LEU A 98 5.92 -9.21 4.05
N TYR A 99 4.63 -8.93 4.25
CA TYR A 99 3.68 -8.51 3.23
C TYR A 99 3.34 -7.02 3.40
N GLY A 100 2.13 -6.67 3.84
CA GLY A 100 1.68 -5.29 3.95
C GLY A 100 2.37 -4.46 5.04
N ILE A 101 2.42 -3.15 4.81
CA ILE A 101 2.83 -2.11 5.77
C ILE A 101 1.81 -0.96 5.77
N THR A 102 1.55 -0.38 6.95
CA THR A 102 0.79 0.86 7.06
C THR A 102 1.33 1.74 8.17
N GLU A 103 1.21 3.05 8.01
CA GLU A 103 1.52 4.03 9.05
C GLU A 103 0.27 4.25 9.92
N VAL A 104 0.40 4.04 11.23
CA VAL A 104 -0.70 4.16 12.20
C VAL A 104 -0.65 5.47 12.98
N SER A 105 0.55 6.02 13.15
CA SER A 105 0.79 7.39 13.59
C SER A 105 2.10 7.84 12.97
N GLU A 106 2.39 9.14 12.95
CA GLU A 106 3.61 9.67 12.32
C GLU A 106 4.86 8.87 12.73
N ASP A 107 5.53 8.30 11.73
CA ASP A 107 6.74 7.47 11.84
C ASP A 107 6.59 6.19 12.70
N VAL A 108 5.37 5.71 12.90
CA VAL A 108 5.05 4.42 13.53
C VAL A 108 4.27 3.56 12.55
N PHE A 109 4.86 2.42 12.20
CA PHE A 109 4.32 1.52 11.19
C PHE A 109 3.89 0.20 11.82
N VAL A 110 2.85 -0.41 11.24
CA VAL A 110 2.49 -1.79 11.49
C VAL A 110 2.78 -2.60 10.24
N VAL A 111 3.49 -3.70 10.42
CA VAL A 111 3.82 -4.67 9.36
C VAL A 111 3.21 -6.03 9.69
N VAL A 112 2.82 -6.77 8.65
CA VAL A 112 2.32 -8.14 8.77
C VAL A 112 3.19 -9.09 7.95
N GLY A 113 3.40 -10.30 8.46
CA GLY A 113 4.15 -11.34 7.76
C GLY A 113 3.83 -12.73 8.29
N CYS A 114 4.32 -13.76 7.63
CA CYS A 114 4.12 -15.14 8.07
C CYS A 114 5.30 -16.04 7.66
N ARG A 115 5.24 -17.31 8.09
CA ARG A 115 6.11 -18.36 7.57
C ARG A 115 5.50 -18.97 6.31
N PHE A 116 6.33 -19.45 5.39
CA PHE A 116 5.90 -20.08 4.14
C PHE A 116 6.96 -21.05 3.61
N ALA A 117 6.53 -22.16 3.00
CA ALA A 117 7.44 -23.07 2.32
C ALA A 117 7.88 -22.49 0.97
N THR A 118 6.94 -21.90 0.25
CA THR A 118 7.14 -21.13 -0.97
C THR A 118 6.16 -19.96 -1.00
N ILE A 119 6.40 -18.94 -1.82
CA ILE A 119 5.51 -17.77 -1.92
C ILE A 119 4.08 -18.23 -2.26
N GLY A 120 3.14 -17.93 -1.36
CA GLY A 120 1.72 -18.30 -1.47
C GLY A 120 1.37 -19.69 -0.95
N ASP A 121 2.34 -20.46 -0.43
CA ASP A 121 2.14 -21.66 0.37
C ASP A 121 2.52 -21.38 1.82
N ASN A 122 1.66 -20.60 2.46
CA ASN A 122 1.89 -20.08 3.80
C ASN A 122 1.61 -21.14 4.86
N VAL A 123 2.43 -21.15 5.91
CA VAL A 123 2.21 -22.01 7.07
C VAL A 123 1.03 -21.46 7.85
N LYS A 124 -0.07 -22.22 7.88
CA LYS A 124 -1.30 -21.83 8.59
C LYS A 124 -1.02 -21.43 10.04
N GLY A 125 -1.61 -20.30 10.45
CA GLY A 125 -1.52 -19.78 11.80
C GLY A 125 -0.13 -19.27 12.22
N SER A 126 0.77 -19.06 11.26
CA SER A 126 2.09 -18.47 11.50
C SER A 126 2.13 -16.95 11.33
N ALA A 127 1.01 -16.32 10.99
CA ALA A 127 0.96 -14.89 10.77
C ALA A 127 1.22 -14.12 12.07
N GLU A 128 2.09 -13.12 11.97
CA GLU A 128 2.44 -12.22 13.06
C GLU A 128 2.35 -10.77 12.57
N THR A 129 2.04 -9.87 13.50
CA THR A 129 2.08 -8.42 13.26
C THR A 129 3.04 -7.74 14.21
N TRP A 130 3.71 -6.71 13.72
CA TRP A 130 4.74 -6.00 14.45
C TRP A 130 4.57 -4.50 14.27
N MET A 131 4.81 -3.76 15.33
CA MET A 131 4.91 -2.31 15.34
C MET A 131 6.38 -1.92 15.25
N VAL A 132 6.70 -1.00 14.34
CA VAL A 132 8.04 -0.48 14.07
C VAL A 132 8.00 1.04 14.23
N ASN A 133 8.62 1.55 15.28
CA ASN A 133 8.57 2.96 15.67
C ASN A 133 9.93 3.63 15.39
N PHE A 134 9.93 4.54 14.42
CA PHE A 134 11.11 5.31 13.99
C PHE A 134 11.30 6.64 14.74
N LYS A 135 10.42 6.98 15.69
CA LYS A 135 10.54 8.22 16.50
C LYS A 135 11.64 8.15 17.55
N SER A 136 12.10 6.96 17.87
CA SER A 136 13.11 6.70 18.89
C SER A 136 13.98 5.54 18.46
N THR A 137 15.26 5.60 18.82
CA THR A 137 16.21 4.55 18.52
C THR A 137 16.37 3.57 19.68
N ASP A 138 16.60 2.31 19.34
CA ASP A 138 17.03 1.29 20.28
C ASP A 138 18.54 1.40 20.57
N ARG A 139 19.08 0.45 21.35
CA ARG A 139 20.53 0.42 21.68
C ARG A 139 21.44 0.17 20.48
N SER A 140 20.91 -0.37 19.39
CA SER A 140 21.65 -0.62 18.14
C SER A 140 21.57 0.56 17.16
N GLY A 141 20.78 1.59 17.48
CA GLY A 141 20.53 2.73 16.61
C GLY A 141 19.35 2.54 15.64
N GLY A 142 18.69 1.38 15.66
CA GLY A 142 17.52 1.07 14.84
C GLY A 142 16.19 1.51 15.47
N PRO A 143 15.05 1.38 14.79
CA PRO A 143 13.72 1.68 15.34
C PRO A 143 13.36 0.77 16.51
N LEU A 144 12.46 1.21 17.38
CA LEU A 144 11.87 0.32 18.39
C LEU A 144 10.89 -0.64 17.73
N VAL A 145 11.05 -1.94 18.00
CA VAL A 145 10.21 -3.01 17.43
C VAL A 145 9.46 -3.74 18.54
N LYS A 146 8.15 -3.93 18.37
CA LYS A 146 7.28 -4.67 19.30
C LYS A 146 6.32 -5.57 18.53
N ARG A 147 6.18 -6.84 18.94
CA ARG A 147 5.12 -7.70 18.40
C ARG A 147 3.76 -7.21 18.88
N VAL A 148 2.83 -7.04 17.95
CA VAL A 148 1.44 -6.66 18.22
C VAL A 148 0.61 -7.90 18.54
N GLY A 149 0.60 -8.89 17.64
CA GLY A 149 -0.23 -10.08 17.79
C GLY A 149 0.21 -11.26 16.94
N ARG A 150 -0.33 -12.43 17.30
CA ARG A 150 -0.24 -13.69 16.54
C ARG A 150 -1.63 -14.05 16.04
N HIS A 151 -1.73 -14.45 14.78
CA HIS A 151 -3.01 -14.56 14.09
C HIS A 151 -3.21 -15.99 13.59
N PRO A 152 -3.67 -16.92 14.46
CA PRO A 152 -3.76 -18.33 14.13
C PRO A 152 -4.76 -18.65 13.00
N TYR A 153 -5.68 -17.73 12.72
CA TYR A 153 -6.72 -17.88 11.71
C TYR A 153 -6.42 -17.18 10.39
N MET A 154 -5.37 -16.35 10.31
CA MET A 154 -4.92 -15.77 9.03
C MET A 154 -4.24 -16.85 8.18
N GLU A 155 -4.59 -16.91 6.90
CA GLU A 155 -3.99 -17.86 5.95
C GLU A 155 -3.04 -17.16 4.98
N PHE A 156 -3.43 -16.01 4.43
CA PHE A 156 -2.58 -15.25 3.52
C PHE A 156 -2.73 -13.75 3.74
N PRO A 157 -2.11 -13.18 4.80
CA PRO A 157 -2.12 -11.74 5.00
C PRO A 157 -1.45 -11.04 3.83
N ASN A 158 -2.02 -9.94 3.37
CA ASN A 158 -1.50 -9.20 2.23
C ASN A 158 -1.46 -7.69 2.52
N GLY A 159 -2.22 -6.86 1.80
CA GLY A 159 -2.34 -5.43 2.07
C GLY A 159 -2.86 -5.15 3.49
N ILE A 160 -2.38 -4.04 4.07
CA ILE A 160 -2.79 -3.51 5.38
C ILE A 160 -3.03 -2.02 5.26
N THR A 161 -4.01 -1.48 5.97
CA THR A 161 -4.31 -0.04 5.97
C THR A 161 -4.83 0.41 7.34
N SER A 162 -4.38 1.58 7.79
CA SER A 162 -4.91 2.27 8.98
C SER A 162 -6.27 2.90 8.69
N LEU A 163 -7.07 3.10 9.75
CA LEU A 163 -8.35 3.80 9.67
C LEU A 163 -8.16 5.28 10.04
N PRO A 164 -8.58 6.23 9.17
CA PRO A 164 -8.48 7.65 9.48
C PRO A 164 -9.18 8.02 10.79
N GLY A 165 -8.44 8.60 11.74
CA GLY A 165 -8.95 9.03 13.04
C GLY A 165 -9.15 7.90 14.07
N VAL A 166 -8.58 6.71 13.82
CA VAL A 166 -8.58 5.59 14.78
C VAL A 166 -7.16 5.03 14.90
N ASP A 167 -6.49 5.36 16.01
CA ASP A 167 -5.07 5.07 16.19
C ASP A 167 -4.77 3.63 16.66
N ASP A 168 -5.79 2.90 17.12
CA ASP A 168 -5.66 1.54 17.67
C ASP A 168 -6.15 0.43 16.72
N VAL A 169 -6.53 0.76 15.48
CA VAL A 169 -7.12 -0.23 14.57
C VAL A 169 -6.48 -0.17 13.19
N VAL A 170 -6.13 -1.35 12.69
CA VAL A 170 -5.75 -1.56 11.30
C VAL A 170 -6.60 -2.66 10.66
N LEU A 171 -6.78 -2.56 9.35
CA LEU A 171 -7.43 -3.57 8.53
C LEU A 171 -6.37 -4.33 7.74
N ILE A 172 -6.51 -5.65 7.63
CA ILE A 172 -5.56 -6.55 6.94
C ILE A 172 -6.34 -7.44 5.97
N ALA A 173 -5.98 -7.43 4.70
CA ALA A 173 -6.53 -8.33 3.70
C ALA A 173 -6.03 -9.75 3.90
N ASP A 174 -6.91 -10.75 3.78
CA ASP A 174 -6.54 -12.16 3.67
C ASP A 174 -6.90 -12.68 2.29
N SER A 175 -5.87 -12.87 1.48
CA SER A 175 -6.01 -13.22 0.06
C SER A 175 -6.62 -14.61 -0.17
N THR A 176 -6.37 -15.55 0.74
CA THR A 176 -6.88 -16.93 0.61
C THR A 176 -8.31 -17.03 1.16
N LEU A 177 -8.58 -16.40 2.30
CA LEU A 177 -9.92 -16.44 2.92
C LEU A 177 -10.92 -15.51 2.25
N GLY A 178 -10.46 -14.55 1.45
CA GLY A 178 -11.32 -13.59 0.75
C GLY A 178 -12.08 -12.70 1.73
N LEU A 179 -11.38 -12.14 2.70
CA LEU A 179 -11.95 -11.29 3.74
C LEU A 179 -10.94 -10.23 4.21
N VAL A 180 -11.40 -9.30 5.02
CA VAL A 180 -10.59 -8.32 5.73
C VAL A 180 -10.71 -8.58 7.23
N TRP A 181 -9.55 -8.74 7.88
CA TRP A 181 -9.42 -8.78 9.33
C TRP A 181 -9.35 -7.34 9.87
N ARG A 182 -10.01 -7.11 11.01
CA ARG A 182 -9.74 -5.98 11.90
C ARG A 182 -8.79 -6.45 12.98
N LEU A 183 -7.71 -5.70 13.19
CA LEU A 183 -6.72 -5.91 14.26
C LEU A 183 -6.76 -4.72 15.22
N TYR A 184 -6.93 -5.01 16.51
CA TYR A 184 -6.76 -4.06 17.60
C TYR A 184 -5.29 -4.06 18.06
N LEU A 185 -4.61 -2.91 17.99
CA LEU A 185 -3.16 -2.83 18.19
C LEU A 185 -2.75 -2.96 19.67
N GLU A 186 -3.59 -2.49 20.59
CA GLU A 186 -3.38 -2.59 22.03
C GLU A 186 -3.43 -4.04 22.52
N THR A 187 -4.39 -4.82 22.01
CA THR A 187 -4.66 -6.19 22.49
C THR A 187 -4.06 -7.26 21.60
N GLY A 188 -3.77 -6.95 20.34
CA GLY A 188 -3.31 -7.91 19.33
C GLY A 188 -4.41 -8.85 18.81
N VAL A 189 -5.67 -8.64 19.20
CA VAL A 189 -6.81 -9.48 18.82
C VAL A 189 -7.26 -9.17 17.39
N THR A 190 -7.61 -10.23 16.65
CA THR A 190 -8.17 -10.12 15.30
C THR A 190 -9.58 -10.66 15.22
N GLU A 191 -10.40 -10.02 14.40
CA GLU A 191 -11.75 -10.46 14.06
C GLU A 191 -12.09 -10.10 12.61
N VAL A 192 -13.12 -10.72 12.04
CA VAL A 192 -13.54 -10.44 10.66
C VAL A 192 -14.26 -9.10 10.61
N ALA A 193 -13.72 -8.15 9.83
CA ALA A 193 -14.32 -6.84 9.60
C ALA A 193 -15.30 -6.89 8.41
N VAL A 194 -14.84 -7.46 7.30
CA VAL A 194 -15.60 -7.51 6.03
C VAL A 194 -15.35 -8.85 5.37
N GLN A 195 -16.41 -9.49 4.89
CA GLN A 195 -16.30 -10.64 3.99
C GLN A 195 -17.41 -10.55 2.94
N VAL A 196 -17.01 -10.40 1.68
CA VAL A 196 -17.91 -10.33 0.53
C VAL A 196 -17.35 -11.19 -0.61
N ARG A 197 -18.21 -11.73 -1.47
CA ARG A 197 -17.78 -12.67 -2.52
C ARG A 197 -16.77 -12.06 -3.50
N GLU A 198 -16.80 -10.73 -3.70
CA GLU A 198 -15.89 -9.97 -4.56
C GLU A 198 -14.45 -9.93 -4.01
N MET A 199 -14.21 -10.41 -2.80
CA MET A 199 -12.88 -10.58 -2.20
C MET A 199 -12.31 -11.99 -2.42
N ALA A 200 -13.14 -12.97 -2.81
CA ALA A 200 -12.69 -14.34 -2.97
C ALA A 200 -11.73 -14.48 -4.16
N TYR A 201 -10.75 -15.38 -4.03
CA TYR A 201 -9.89 -15.75 -5.14
C TYR A 201 -10.66 -16.58 -6.18
N ARG A 202 -10.22 -16.51 -7.44
CA ARG A 202 -10.79 -17.32 -8.52
C ARG A 202 -10.21 -18.73 -8.48
N GLN A 203 -11.06 -19.76 -8.42
CA GLN A 203 -10.59 -21.15 -8.47
C GLN A 203 -9.78 -21.44 -9.74
N GLY A 204 -8.74 -22.26 -9.62
CA GLY A 204 -7.84 -22.62 -10.73
C GLY A 204 -6.73 -21.61 -11.04
N THR A 205 -6.60 -20.53 -10.27
CA THR A 205 -5.43 -19.64 -10.34
C THR A 205 -4.20 -20.30 -9.71
N ARG A 206 -3.01 -19.87 -10.14
CA ARG A 206 -1.73 -20.45 -9.67
C ARG A 206 -1.54 -20.25 -8.16
N LEU A 207 -1.78 -19.04 -7.66
CA LEU A 207 -1.81 -18.73 -6.24
C LEU A 207 -3.27 -18.48 -5.82
N LYS A 208 -3.60 -18.75 -4.56
CA LYS A 208 -4.93 -18.49 -3.99
C LYS A 208 -5.05 -17.02 -3.56
N ILE A 209 -4.87 -16.11 -4.52
CA ILE A 209 -4.92 -14.67 -4.27
C ILE A 209 -6.23 -14.08 -4.78
N GLY A 210 -7.07 -13.63 -3.86
CA GLY A 210 -8.28 -12.86 -4.11
C GLY A 210 -8.02 -11.39 -3.83
N ILE A 211 -8.66 -10.87 -2.77
CA ILE A 211 -8.33 -9.57 -2.19
C ILE A 211 -6.83 -9.45 -1.91
N ASN A 212 -6.24 -8.32 -2.27
CA ASN A 212 -4.80 -8.10 -2.13
C ASN A 212 -4.51 -6.73 -1.51
N GLY A 213 -4.18 -5.72 -2.33
CA GLY A 213 -4.01 -4.35 -1.86
C GLY A 213 -5.31 -3.81 -1.29
N ILE A 214 -5.23 -3.10 -0.17
CA ILE A 214 -6.35 -2.37 0.44
C ILE A 214 -5.93 -0.96 0.82
N LYS A 215 -6.86 0.00 0.69
CA LYS A 215 -6.67 1.42 1.06
C LYS A 215 -7.99 2.00 1.57
N ILE A 216 -7.92 2.98 2.46
CA ILE A 216 -9.08 3.77 2.89
C ILE A 216 -9.05 5.12 2.20
N ASN A 217 -10.16 5.50 1.56
CA ASN A 217 -10.33 6.83 0.99
C ASN A 217 -11.80 7.24 1.01
N ASP A 218 -12.07 8.44 1.53
CA ASP A 218 -13.41 9.06 1.61
C ASP A 218 -14.49 8.15 2.24
N GLY A 219 -14.15 7.45 3.33
CA GLY A 219 -15.08 6.53 4.01
C GLY A 219 -15.36 5.22 3.26
N TYR A 220 -14.58 4.91 2.22
CA TYR A 220 -14.62 3.63 1.54
C TYR A 220 -13.36 2.81 1.80
N LEU A 221 -13.56 1.52 2.04
CA LEU A 221 -12.53 0.50 1.88
C LEU A 221 -12.41 0.16 0.39
N TRP A 222 -11.26 0.46 -0.19
CA TRP A 222 -10.89 0.07 -1.55
C TRP A 222 -10.06 -1.21 -1.50
N TRP A 223 -10.23 -2.07 -2.51
CA TRP A 223 -9.37 -3.24 -2.68
C TRP A 223 -9.14 -3.62 -4.13
N SER A 224 -8.00 -4.23 -4.40
CA SER A 224 -7.75 -5.00 -5.62
C SER A 224 -8.15 -6.46 -5.40
N ASN A 225 -8.72 -7.09 -6.42
CA ASN A 225 -8.81 -8.55 -6.52
C ASN A 225 -7.92 -9.01 -7.68
N SER A 226 -6.83 -9.68 -7.33
CA SER A 226 -5.66 -9.67 -8.19
C SER A 226 -5.81 -10.45 -9.48
N TYR A 227 -6.17 -11.73 -9.43
CA TYR A 227 -6.22 -12.55 -10.64
C TYR A 227 -7.38 -12.21 -11.58
N VAL A 228 -8.42 -11.55 -11.09
CA VAL A 228 -9.54 -11.08 -11.92
C VAL A 228 -9.28 -9.69 -12.51
N GLY A 229 -8.29 -8.95 -11.98
CA GLY A 229 -7.88 -7.65 -12.47
C GLY A 229 -8.92 -6.57 -12.18
N GLU A 230 -9.50 -6.57 -10.99
CA GLU A 230 -10.60 -5.67 -10.63
C GLU A 230 -10.27 -4.85 -9.38
N LEU A 231 -10.70 -3.59 -9.39
CA LEU A 231 -10.66 -2.69 -8.26
C LEU A 231 -12.09 -2.42 -7.80
N TYR A 232 -12.31 -2.59 -6.52
CA TYR A 232 -13.60 -2.42 -5.87
C TYR A 232 -13.52 -1.41 -4.74
N ARG A 233 -14.68 -0.95 -4.29
CA ARG A 233 -14.82 -0.25 -3.00
C ARG A 233 -16.10 -0.63 -2.28
N LEU A 234 -16.12 -0.42 -0.96
CA LEU A 234 -17.27 -0.66 -0.09
C LEU A 234 -17.31 0.44 0.97
N ARG A 235 -18.49 0.99 1.20
CA ARG A 235 -18.69 2.02 2.22
C ARG A 235 -18.58 1.42 3.62
N ILE A 236 -17.78 2.03 4.48
CA ILE A 236 -17.49 1.52 5.82
C ILE A 236 -17.72 2.58 6.90
N ASP A 237 -17.99 2.14 8.12
CA ASP A 237 -18.00 2.98 9.31
C ASP A 237 -16.59 3.29 9.82
N ARG A 238 -16.50 4.04 10.92
CA ARG A 238 -15.22 4.45 11.52
C ARG A 238 -14.33 3.28 11.99
N LEU A 239 -14.90 2.11 12.25
CA LEU A 239 -14.17 0.91 12.67
C LEU A 239 -13.98 -0.10 11.53
N GLY A 240 -14.27 0.31 10.29
CA GLY A 240 -14.08 -0.51 9.10
C GLY A 240 -15.18 -1.54 8.85
N ASN A 241 -16.30 -1.50 9.57
CA ASN A 241 -17.43 -2.38 9.25
C ASN A 241 -18.19 -1.84 8.04
N PRO A 242 -18.81 -2.69 7.20
CA PRO A 242 -19.68 -2.21 6.14
C PRO A 242 -20.84 -1.39 6.71
N GLU A 243 -21.11 -0.22 6.13
CA GLU A 243 -22.31 0.54 6.50
C GLU A 243 -23.58 -0.26 6.17
N ARG A 244 -24.68 0.05 6.85
CA ARG A 244 -25.97 -0.62 6.63
C ARG A 244 -26.36 -0.55 5.16
N ASN A 245 -26.62 -1.71 4.56
CA ASN A 245 -26.97 -1.87 3.14
C ASN A 245 -25.86 -1.51 2.13
N ALA A 246 -24.64 -1.23 2.57
CA ALA A 246 -23.51 -1.06 1.66
C ALA A 246 -23.33 -2.34 0.80
N ARG A 247 -22.92 -2.16 -0.45
CA ARG A 247 -22.63 -3.24 -1.39
C ARG A 247 -21.28 -2.94 -2.07
N PRO A 248 -20.50 -3.98 -2.41
CA PRO A 248 -19.30 -3.79 -3.21
C PRO A 248 -19.61 -3.11 -4.54
N GLU A 249 -18.90 -2.03 -4.83
CA GLU A 249 -18.95 -1.30 -6.09
C GLU A 249 -17.73 -1.69 -6.93
N LEU A 250 -17.94 -2.25 -8.12
CA LEU A 250 -16.86 -2.43 -9.08
C LEU A 250 -16.50 -1.07 -9.68
N MET A 251 -15.28 -0.61 -9.41
CA MET A 251 -14.80 0.69 -9.88
C MET A 251 -14.10 0.55 -11.23
N TYR A 252 -13.16 -0.39 -11.33
CA TYR A 252 -12.37 -0.59 -12.54
C TYR A 252 -12.12 -2.08 -12.81
N ARG A 253 -12.06 -2.43 -14.10
CA ARG A 253 -11.67 -3.76 -14.56
C ARG A 253 -10.56 -3.64 -15.60
N HIS A 254 -9.37 -4.10 -15.27
CA HIS A 254 -8.24 -4.21 -16.17
C HIS A 254 -8.16 -5.65 -16.70
N ARG A 255 -8.94 -5.92 -17.76
CA ARG A 255 -9.11 -7.29 -18.28
C ARG A 255 -7.78 -7.95 -18.65
N GLY A 256 -7.57 -9.18 -18.18
CA GLY A 256 -6.38 -9.97 -18.51
C GLY A 256 -5.10 -9.49 -17.83
N ARG A 257 -5.23 -8.68 -16.77
CA ARG A 257 -4.12 -8.13 -16.01
C ARG A 257 -4.29 -8.49 -14.55
N PHE A 258 -3.16 -8.72 -13.87
CA PHE A 258 -3.11 -8.82 -12.43
C PHE A 258 -3.08 -7.41 -11.84
N ILE A 259 -3.70 -7.20 -10.68
CA ILE A 259 -3.54 -5.97 -9.90
C ILE A 259 -3.06 -6.37 -8.52
N ASP A 260 -1.87 -5.90 -8.15
CA ASP A 260 -1.24 -6.20 -6.86
C ASP A 260 -1.69 -5.16 -5.83
N ASP A 261 -0.80 -4.32 -5.31
CA ASP A 261 -1.17 -3.15 -4.51
C ASP A 261 -1.39 -1.88 -5.37
N PHE A 262 -1.89 -0.82 -4.74
CA PHE A 262 -2.18 0.44 -5.38
C PHE A 262 -2.12 1.63 -4.41
N ALA A 263 -1.95 2.81 -4.98
CA ALA A 263 -2.06 4.10 -4.32
C ALA A 263 -3.21 4.92 -4.91
N LEU A 264 -3.72 5.85 -4.11
CA LEU A 264 -4.76 6.80 -4.49
C LEU A 264 -4.21 8.21 -4.33
N ASP A 265 -4.52 9.08 -5.28
CA ASP A 265 -4.35 10.52 -5.14
C ASP A 265 -5.63 11.25 -5.57
N ASP A 266 -5.55 12.56 -5.76
CA ASP A 266 -6.66 13.41 -6.23
C ASP A 266 -7.00 13.19 -7.71
N ARG A 267 -6.10 12.56 -8.48
CA ARG A 267 -6.28 12.28 -9.92
C ARG A 267 -6.97 10.94 -10.14
N GLY A 268 -6.65 9.93 -9.34
CA GLY A 268 -7.23 8.59 -9.48
C GLY A 268 -6.50 7.48 -8.74
N VAL A 269 -6.58 6.28 -9.30
CA VAL A 269 -5.95 5.06 -8.79
C VAL A 269 -4.71 4.73 -9.60
N TRP A 270 -3.60 4.46 -8.91
CA TRP A 270 -2.32 4.05 -9.48
C TRP A 270 -2.00 2.66 -8.95
N GLY A 271 -1.82 1.66 -9.79
CA GLY A 271 -1.68 0.27 -9.33
C GLY A 271 -0.50 -0.44 -9.95
N THR A 272 0.05 -1.40 -9.23
CA THR A 272 1.06 -2.32 -9.75
C THR A 272 0.40 -3.56 -10.34
N THR A 273 1.06 -4.19 -11.31
CA THR A 273 0.50 -5.30 -12.09
C THR A 273 1.31 -6.59 -12.01
N ASN A 274 2.27 -6.66 -11.09
CA ASN A 274 3.08 -7.84 -10.82
C ASN A 274 3.79 -8.36 -12.08
N GLN A 275 3.55 -9.60 -12.47
CA GLN A 275 4.18 -10.21 -13.66
C GLN A 275 3.78 -9.55 -14.99
N ASN A 276 2.85 -8.60 -14.99
CA ASN A 276 2.56 -7.78 -16.17
C ASN A 276 3.52 -6.59 -16.33
N ASN A 277 4.38 -6.30 -15.34
CA ASN A 277 5.51 -5.38 -15.42
C ASN A 277 5.14 -3.95 -15.85
N THR A 278 3.93 -3.51 -15.47
CA THR A 278 3.38 -2.19 -15.81
C THR A 278 2.75 -1.53 -14.59
N VAL A 279 2.81 -0.20 -14.53
CA VAL A 279 1.95 0.57 -13.62
C VAL A 279 0.69 0.94 -14.37
N LEU A 280 -0.49 0.64 -13.80
CA LEU A 280 -1.77 1.12 -14.29
C LEU A 280 -2.12 2.47 -13.68
N PHE A 281 -2.90 3.26 -14.42
CA PHE A 281 -3.62 4.41 -13.90
C PHE A 281 -5.08 4.36 -14.33
N ALA A 282 -5.97 4.76 -13.43
CA ALA A 282 -7.38 4.96 -13.69
C ALA A 282 -7.83 6.28 -13.05
N ALA A 283 -8.05 7.31 -13.88
CA ALA A 283 -8.65 8.56 -13.44
C ALA A 283 -10.04 8.29 -12.83
N TYR A 284 -10.48 9.08 -11.85
CA TYR A 284 -11.83 8.94 -11.31
C TYR A 284 -12.91 9.07 -12.41
N GLY A 285 -13.71 8.01 -12.57
CA GLY A 285 -14.71 7.91 -13.65
C GLY A 285 -14.12 7.73 -15.06
N GLY A 286 -12.83 7.41 -15.16
CA GLY A 286 -12.12 7.16 -16.40
C GLY A 286 -11.95 5.68 -16.71
N ARG A 287 -11.17 5.39 -17.76
CA ARG A 287 -10.76 4.04 -18.11
C ARG A 287 -9.41 3.72 -17.47
N VAL A 288 -9.19 2.45 -17.17
CA VAL A 288 -7.90 1.93 -16.72
C VAL A 288 -6.97 1.68 -17.92
N SER A 289 -5.70 2.04 -17.79
CA SER A 289 -4.66 1.74 -18.77
C SER A 289 -3.28 1.65 -18.13
N ASP A 290 -2.40 0.87 -18.76
CA ASP A 290 -0.97 0.85 -18.45
C ASP A 290 -0.34 2.20 -18.82
N VAL A 291 0.32 2.87 -17.87
CA VAL A 291 0.94 4.21 -18.05
C VAL A 291 2.45 4.21 -17.92
N ALA A 292 3.05 3.23 -17.24
CA ALA A 292 4.50 3.05 -17.19
C ALA A 292 4.86 1.57 -17.34
N GLY A 293 6.09 1.29 -17.80
CA GLY A 293 6.57 -0.08 -18.03
C GLY A 293 5.99 -0.73 -19.28
N LYS A 294 6.27 -2.03 -19.43
CA LYS A 294 5.78 -2.86 -20.53
C LYS A 294 5.90 -4.33 -20.15
N GLN A 295 5.01 -5.18 -20.65
CA GLN A 295 4.95 -6.61 -20.29
C GLN A 295 6.26 -7.38 -20.46
N THR A 296 7.07 -7.03 -21.47
CA THR A 296 8.37 -7.66 -21.74
C THR A 296 9.56 -6.88 -21.16
N GLY A 297 9.29 -5.77 -20.45
CA GLY A 297 10.28 -4.86 -19.90
C GLY A 297 10.82 -5.33 -18.56
N LEU A 298 12.05 -4.90 -18.25
CA LEU A 298 12.74 -5.22 -17.00
C LEU A 298 12.73 -4.08 -15.98
N GLU A 299 12.23 -2.92 -16.40
CA GLU A 299 12.22 -1.69 -15.62
C GLU A 299 11.36 -1.83 -14.37
N LEU A 300 10.09 -2.20 -14.56
CA LEU A 300 9.09 -2.46 -13.53
C LEU A 300 8.80 -3.96 -13.41
N ALA A 301 9.80 -4.82 -13.65
CA ALA A 301 9.57 -6.26 -13.64
C ALA A 301 9.14 -6.75 -12.25
N VAL A 302 8.01 -7.45 -12.19
CA VAL A 302 7.43 -7.98 -10.95
C VAL A 302 7.13 -6.85 -9.96
N ASP A 303 6.46 -5.78 -10.40
CA ASP A 303 6.09 -4.67 -9.53
C ASP A 303 5.01 -5.07 -8.51
N THR A 304 5.22 -4.76 -7.24
CA THR A 304 4.45 -5.33 -6.12
C THR A 304 3.57 -4.29 -5.44
N SER A 305 4.11 -3.09 -5.18
CA SER A 305 3.39 -2.01 -4.51
C SER A 305 3.87 -0.63 -4.96
N CYS A 306 3.07 0.39 -4.65
CA CYS A 306 3.45 1.77 -4.94
C CYS A 306 2.93 2.75 -3.88
N ALA A 307 3.62 3.89 -3.75
CA ALA A 307 3.23 5.00 -2.89
C ALA A 307 3.77 6.32 -3.45
N PHE A 308 3.02 7.41 -3.26
CA PHE A 308 3.49 8.75 -3.62
C PHE A 308 4.49 9.28 -2.61
N GLY A 309 5.51 9.99 -3.11
CA GLY A 309 6.40 10.79 -2.27
C GLY A 309 5.63 11.81 -1.44
N ARG A 310 6.22 12.22 -0.32
CA ARG A 310 5.61 13.17 0.63
C ARG A 310 6.37 14.50 0.73
N GLY A 311 7.55 14.58 0.12
CA GLY A 311 8.36 15.78 0.12
C GLY A 311 7.95 16.78 -0.97
N ALA A 312 8.42 18.01 -0.83
CA ALA A 312 8.15 19.08 -1.80
C ALA A 312 8.76 18.80 -3.20
N ARG A 313 9.74 17.89 -3.29
CA ARG A 313 10.45 17.55 -4.54
C ARG A 313 9.90 16.31 -5.24
N ASP A 314 9.16 15.48 -4.52
CA ASP A 314 8.74 14.15 -4.97
C ASP A 314 7.24 13.88 -4.76
N GLY A 315 6.44 14.89 -4.40
CA GLY A 315 4.99 14.76 -4.22
C GLY A 315 4.23 14.30 -5.48
N GLU A 316 4.77 14.53 -6.68
CA GLU A 316 4.23 14.01 -7.95
C GLU A 316 5.01 12.79 -8.48
N ILE A 317 5.83 12.16 -7.63
CA ILE A 317 6.57 10.94 -7.96
C ILE A 317 5.89 9.75 -7.30
N LEU A 318 5.53 8.76 -8.12
CA LEU A 318 5.06 7.47 -7.64
C LEU A 318 6.26 6.54 -7.49
N TYR A 319 6.60 6.19 -6.26
CA TYR A 319 7.59 5.14 -5.99
C TYR A 319 6.94 3.78 -6.13
N VAL A 320 7.62 2.85 -6.81
CA VAL A 320 7.15 1.51 -7.11
C VAL A 320 8.19 0.50 -6.62
N ALA A 321 7.77 -0.43 -5.77
CA ALA A 321 8.59 -1.55 -5.35
C ALA A 321 8.42 -2.72 -6.32
N THR A 322 9.46 -3.55 -6.42
CA THR A 322 9.39 -4.78 -7.19
C THR A 322 9.91 -5.98 -6.40
N GLY A 323 9.34 -7.14 -6.70
CA GLY A 323 9.89 -8.44 -6.36
C GLY A 323 11.14 -8.77 -7.17
N ASN A 324 11.74 -9.92 -6.88
CA ASN A 324 12.91 -10.40 -7.61
C ASN A 324 12.50 -11.20 -8.86
N ASP A 325 13.32 -11.13 -9.91
CA ASP A 325 13.22 -12.02 -11.08
C ASP A 325 14.37 -13.03 -11.04
N ALA A 326 14.15 -14.11 -10.28
CA ALA A 326 15.14 -15.16 -10.08
C ALA A 326 15.61 -15.80 -11.40
N LYS A 327 14.74 -15.87 -12.43
CA LYS A 327 15.10 -16.45 -13.73
C LYS A 327 16.14 -15.63 -14.48
N ARG A 328 16.16 -14.31 -14.22
CA ARG A 328 17.10 -13.37 -14.82
C ARG A 328 18.21 -12.94 -13.87
N GLY A 329 18.23 -13.47 -12.64
CA GLY A 329 19.20 -13.10 -11.61
C GLY A 329 19.07 -11.63 -11.18
N LEU A 330 17.87 -11.05 -11.24
CA LEU A 330 17.63 -9.66 -10.86
C LEU A 330 16.94 -9.57 -9.51
N GLY A 331 17.45 -8.72 -8.64
CA GLY A 331 16.80 -8.41 -7.37
C GLY A 331 15.64 -7.45 -7.56
N GLY A 332 14.85 -7.31 -6.52
CA GLY A 332 13.84 -6.26 -6.40
C GLY A 332 14.46 -4.87 -6.54
N LYS A 333 13.59 -3.89 -6.73
CA LYS A 333 13.98 -2.49 -6.96
C LYS A 333 13.00 -1.55 -6.30
N VAL A 334 13.43 -0.30 -6.15
CA VAL A 334 12.54 0.84 -6.09
C VAL A 334 12.72 1.66 -7.36
N VAL A 335 11.62 1.95 -8.03
CA VAL A 335 11.57 2.76 -9.25
C VAL A 335 10.71 3.98 -8.98
N ALA A 336 11.21 5.16 -9.30
CA ALA A 336 10.44 6.39 -9.33
C ALA A 336 9.78 6.53 -10.70
N VAL A 337 8.47 6.75 -10.74
CA VAL A 337 7.69 7.06 -11.93
C VAL A 337 7.25 8.52 -11.86
N ASP A 338 7.64 9.32 -12.86
CA ASP A 338 7.27 10.73 -12.95
C ASP A 338 5.83 10.87 -13.45
N THR A 339 4.95 11.36 -12.58
CA THR A 339 3.53 11.51 -12.88
C THR A 339 3.12 12.95 -13.23
N THR A 340 4.06 13.89 -13.32
CA THR A 340 3.79 15.34 -13.50
C THR A 340 3.02 15.66 -14.80
N SER A 341 3.15 14.80 -15.81
CA SER A 341 2.39 14.92 -17.08
C SER A 341 0.93 14.49 -16.96
N VAL A 342 0.57 13.76 -15.90
CA VAL A 342 -0.81 13.33 -15.64
C VAL A 342 -1.51 14.41 -14.82
N ARG A 343 -2.43 15.11 -15.47
CA ARG A 343 -3.21 16.19 -14.85
C ARG A 343 -4.47 15.63 -14.18
N PRO A 344 -4.90 16.21 -13.05
CA PRO A 344 -6.26 15.99 -12.55
C PRO A 344 -7.25 16.30 -13.66
N ARG A 345 -8.35 15.55 -13.74
CA ARG A 345 -9.48 15.99 -14.57
C ARG A 345 -9.89 17.36 -14.06
N GLY A 346 -9.74 18.38 -14.90
CA GLY A 346 -10.17 19.72 -14.55
C GLY A 346 -11.61 19.66 -14.04
N ASN A 347 -11.89 20.42 -12.99
CA ASN A 347 -13.26 20.70 -12.60
C ASN A 347 -13.98 21.30 -13.82
N TYR A 348 -14.64 20.47 -14.63
CA TYR A 348 -15.62 20.92 -15.62
C TYR A 348 -16.90 21.37 -14.91
N PHE A 349 -16.73 22.20 -13.88
CA PHE A 349 -17.77 22.99 -13.26
C PHE A 349 -17.61 24.40 -13.84
N ASN A 350 -18.18 24.61 -15.02
CA ASN A 350 -18.73 25.92 -15.38
C ASN A 350 -20.15 25.98 -14.85
#